data_AF-A0ABD6CSR2-F1
#
_entry.id   AF-A0ABD6CSR2-F1
#
_cell.length_a   1.000
_cell.length_b   1.000
_cell.length_c   1.000
_cell.angle_alpha   90.00
_cell.angle_beta   90.00
_cell.angle_gamma   90.00
#
_symmetry.space_group_name_H-M   'P 1'
#
loop_
_entity.id
_entity.type
_entity.pdbx_description
1 polymer ?
#
loop_
_entity_poly.entity_id
_entity_poly.type
_entity_poly.pdbx_seq_one_letter_code
_entity_poly.pdbx_strand_id
1 'polypeptide(L)'
;MISRYEPGDRWTEHYRGYRLRTNPDGDIWWQAYQGTDRLYLEPTPGDLIESLLELKRLGGRIRITEGNDVLTRAEEDDEYKTHWIGRFDLNGELVPPEDPDFSVPVQPDGLEPGDFWPSVYDGAKYSFGPGVERIWWDNPQTHKRHPVQEFFSQELVTILSRYKPQGGSLRVTPWNDVLTLVDLDKLPSQTRAEFDSLPRVVKNLIALRRDRGGVQKLPIYAGQVEATPFSISDPPSLTDPFEDQSDGVDSWLDSLGETSQTEVDNHTVDGPDTESLPANDLDDEIPEDDPIDW
;
A
#
# COMPACT_ATOMS: atom_id res chain seq x y z
N MET A 1 -0.39 -0.80 -26.62
CA MET A 1 -0.71 -2.24 -26.59
C MET A 1 -2.21 -2.38 -26.42
N ILE A 2 -2.86 -3.18 -27.27
CA ILE A 2 -4.31 -3.46 -27.19
C ILE A 2 -4.52 -4.40 -26.00
N SER A 3 -5.41 -4.02 -25.07
CA SER A 3 -5.80 -4.88 -23.93
C SER A 3 -6.34 -6.21 -24.46
N ARG A 4 -5.88 -7.33 -23.87
CA ARG A 4 -6.39 -8.68 -24.16
C ARG A 4 -7.71 -8.99 -23.47
N TYR A 5 -8.26 -8.03 -22.72
CA TYR A 5 -9.44 -8.20 -21.89
C TYR A 5 -10.65 -7.45 -22.46
N GLU A 6 -11.81 -8.08 -22.37
CA GLU A 6 -13.12 -7.47 -22.56
C GLU A 6 -13.74 -7.09 -21.19
N PRO A 7 -14.59 -6.04 -21.11
CA PRO A 7 -15.24 -5.68 -19.85
C PRO A 7 -16.01 -6.88 -19.25
N GLY A 8 -15.77 -7.16 -17.98
CA GLY A 8 -16.30 -8.32 -17.27
C GLY A 8 -15.37 -9.54 -17.24
N ASP A 9 -14.28 -9.54 -18.01
CA ASP A 9 -13.30 -10.63 -17.97
C ASP A 9 -12.71 -10.82 -16.57
N ARG A 10 -12.46 -12.08 -16.22
CA ARG A 10 -11.84 -12.42 -14.93
C ARG A 10 -10.42 -11.86 -14.88
N TRP A 11 -10.15 -11.05 -13.86
CA TRP A 11 -8.82 -10.59 -13.53
C TRP A 11 -8.11 -11.64 -12.66
N THR A 12 -6.98 -12.13 -13.15
CA THR A 12 -6.21 -13.18 -12.48
C THR A 12 -5.03 -12.64 -11.67
N GLU A 13 -4.66 -11.38 -11.87
CA GLU A 13 -3.61 -10.75 -11.09
C GLU A 13 -4.15 -10.17 -9.77
N HIS A 14 -3.28 -9.47 -9.06
CA HIS A 14 -3.56 -8.94 -7.73
C HIS A 14 -4.59 -7.80 -7.76
N TYR A 15 -5.59 -7.87 -6.88
CA TYR A 15 -6.58 -6.80 -6.72
C TYR A 15 -5.99 -5.66 -5.88
N ARG A 16 -5.36 -4.69 -6.53
CA ARG A 16 -4.68 -3.53 -5.91
C ARG A 16 -5.02 -2.22 -6.61
N GLY A 17 -4.52 -1.10 -6.10
CA GLY A 17 -4.67 0.21 -6.72
C GLY A 17 -5.48 1.22 -5.90
N TYR A 18 -5.67 2.38 -6.51
CA TYR A 18 -6.39 3.53 -5.99
C TYR A 18 -7.89 3.23 -5.86
N ARG A 19 -8.51 3.58 -4.73
CA ARG A 19 -9.83 3.07 -4.39
C ARG A 19 -10.90 4.12 -4.61
N LEU A 20 -11.92 3.75 -5.39
CA LEU A 20 -13.09 4.59 -5.60
C LEU A 20 -14.35 3.76 -5.36
N ARG A 21 -15.45 4.46 -5.19
CA ARG A 21 -16.78 3.90 -5.07
C ARG A 21 -17.68 4.49 -6.13
N THR A 22 -18.71 3.75 -6.49
CA THR A 22 -19.74 4.19 -7.42
C THR A 22 -21.12 3.68 -7.02
N ASN A 23 -22.17 4.33 -7.50
CA ASN A 23 -23.57 4.04 -7.23
C ASN A 23 -24.35 3.86 -8.56
N PRO A 24 -25.65 3.47 -8.50
CA PRO A 24 -26.48 3.32 -9.70
C PRO A 24 -26.70 4.61 -10.50
N ASP A 25 -26.54 5.76 -9.85
CA ASP A 25 -26.69 7.08 -10.47
C ASP A 25 -25.47 7.46 -11.31
N GLY A 26 -24.38 6.69 -11.22
CA GLY A 26 -23.14 6.89 -11.97
C GLY A 26 -22.14 7.81 -11.27
N ASP A 27 -22.43 8.27 -10.06
CA ASP A 27 -21.45 9.05 -9.30
C ASP A 27 -20.22 8.19 -8.99
N ILE A 28 -19.05 8.80 -9.01
CA ILE A 28 -17.80 8.20 -8.54
C ILE A 28 -17.24 9.05 -7.41
N TRP A 29 -16.82 8.43 -6.31
CA TRP A 29 -16.23 9.16 -5.20
C TRP A 29 -15.12 8.39 -4.49
N TRP A 30 -14.19 9.14 -3.93
CA TRP A 30 -13.25 8.66 -2.92
C TRP A 30 -13.85 8.81 -1.53
N GLN A 31 -13.54 7.87 -0.64
CA GLN A 31 -13.93 7.93 0.77
C GLN A 31 -12.93 7.12 1.60
N ALA A 32 -12.41 7.72 2.67
CA ALA A 32 -11.58 7.03 3.65
C ALA A 32 -12.31 5.80 4.22
N TYR A 33 -11.61 4.71 4.53
CA TYR A 33 -12.24 3.43 4.90
C TYR A 33 -13.27 3.52 6.03
N GLN A 34 -13.01 4.33 7.06
CA GLN A 34 -13.93 4.62 8.18
C GLN A 34 -14.46 6.06 8.16
N GLY A 35 -14.19 6.82 7.10
CA GLY A 35 -14.64 8.20 6.96
C GLY A 35 -16.08 8.28 6.46
N THR A 36 -16.79 9.30 6.90
CA THR A 36 -18.10 9.67 6.37
C THR A 36 -17.98 10.55 5.13
N ASP A 37 -16.89 11.30 5.03
CA ASP A 37 -16.69 12.31 4.01
C ASP A 37 -16.45 11.65 2.65
N ARG A 38 -17.20 12.10 1.65
CA ARG A 38 -17.09 11.66 0.27
C ARG A 38 -16.52 12.80 -0.56
N LEU A 39 -15.60 12.48 -1.45
CA LEU A 39 -15.14 13.41 -2.47
C LEU A 39 -15.48 12.86 -3.83
N TYR A 40 -16.33 13.57 -4.56
CA TYR A 40 -16.79 13.16 -5.87
C TYR A 40 -15.73 13.46 -6.92
N LEU A 41 -15.53 12.52 -7.84
CA LEU A 41 -14.59 12.66 -8.93
C LEU A 41 -15.21 13.52 -10.03
N GLU A 42 -14.54 14.61 -10.38
CA GLU A 42 -14.97 15.51 -11.45
C GLU A 42 -13.84 15.74 -12.47
N PRO A 43 -14.07 15.50 -13.78
CA PRO A 43 -15.30 15.01 -14.38
C PRO A 43 -15.54 13.51 -14.12
N THR A 44 -16.80 13.14 -13.99
CA THR A 44 -17.21 11.75 -13.88
C THR A 44 -17.05 10.99 -15.22
N PRO A 45 -16.36 9.82 -15.26
CA PRO A 45 -16.04 9.12 -16.50
C PRO A 45 -17.20 8.25 -17.02
N GLY A 46 -18.08 8.83 -17.84
CA GLY A 46 -19.31 8.19 -18.35
C GLY A 46 -19.11 6.79 -18.95
N ASP A 47 -18.19 6.63 -19.91
CA ASP A 47 -17.98 5.36 -20.61
C ASP A 47 -17.58 4.20 -19.66
N LEU A 48 -16.79 4.51 -18.63
CA LEU A 48 -16.37 3.53 -17.62
C LEU A 48 -17.54 3.07 -16.74
N ILE A 49 -18.43 4.02 -16.41
CA ILE A 49 -19.60 3.75 -15.57
C ILE A 49 -20.58 2.85 -16.28
N GLU A 50 -20.82 3.05 -17.57
CA GLU A 50 -21.71 2.18 -18.35
C GLU A 50 -21.24 0.73 -18.27
N SER A 51 -19.95 0.50 -18.56
CA SER A 51 -19.34 -0.84 -18.49
C SER A 51 -19.40 -1.43 -17.07
N LEU A 52 -19.22 -0.60 -16.04
CA LEU A 52 -19.32 -1.03 -14.65
C LEU A 52 -20.74 -1.41 -14.24
N LEU A 53 -21.72 -0.58 -14.57
CA LEU A 53 -23.12 -0.76 -14.16
C LEU A 53 -23.80 -1.90 -14.92
N GLU A 54 -23.32 -2.25 -16.11
CA GLU A 54 -23.68 -3.50 -16.79
C GLU A 54 -23.33 -4.73 -15.95
N LEU A 55 -22.14 -4.75 -15.33
CA LEU A 55 -21.70 -5.83 -14.45
C LEU A 55 -22.31 -5.73 -13.04
N LYS A 56 -22.36 -4.52 -12.47
CA LYS A 56 -22.82 -4.23 -11.10
C LYS A 56 -23.82 -3.09 -11.10
N ARG A 57 -25.09 -3.43 -11.36
CA ARG A 57 -26.22 -2.48 -11.40
C ARG A 57 -26.38 -1.61 -10.16
N LEU A 58 -25.93 -2.09 -9.00
CA LEU A 58 -26.00 -1.34 -7.73
C LEU A 58 -24.77 -0.44 -7.48
N GLY A 59 -23.84 -0.38 -8.41
CA GLY A 59 -22.52 0.19 -8.21
C GLY A 59 -21.63 -0.69 -7.33
N GLY A 60 -20.64 -0.10 -6.68
CA GLY A 60 -19.75 -0.81 -5.78
C GLY A 60 -18.39 -0.16 -5.60
N ARG A 61 -17.42 -0.95 -5.15
CA ARG A 61 -16.01 -0.53 -5.05
C ARG A 61 -15.29 -0.84 -6.36
N ILE A 62 -14.44 0.07 -6.77
CA ILE A 62 -13.47 -0.14 -7.84
C ILE A 62 -12.06 0.15 -7.34
N ARG A 63 -11.09 -0.43 -8.04
CA ARG A 63 -9.69 -0.09 -7.91
C ARG A 63 -9.11 0.28 -9.27
N ILE A 64 -8.29 1.31 -9.31
CA ILE A 64 -7.52 1.69 -10.50
C ILE A 64 -6.07 1.35 -10.22
N THR A 65 -5.51 0.41 -10.97
CA THR A 65 -4.11 -0.01 -10.81
C THR A 65 -3.16 1.08 -11.29
N GLU A 66 -1.89 0.95 -10.94
CA GLU A 66 -0.77 1.72 -11.49
C GLU A 66 -0.59 1.55 -13.02
N GLY A 67 -1.26 0.56 -13.62
CA GLY A 67 -1.37 0.37 -15.07
C GLY A 67 -2.63 1.00 -15.68
N ASN A 68 -3.39 1.76 -14.90
CA ASN A 68 -4.69 2.34 -15.26
C ASN A 68 -5.80 1.32 -15.59
N ASP A 69 -5.64 0.06 -15.17
CA ASP A 69 -6.70 -0.94 -15.30
C ASP A 69 -7.71 -0.78 -14.15
N VAL A 70 -9.01 -0.76 -14.49
CA VAL A 70 -10.11 -0.61 -13.55
C VAL A 70 -10.65 -1.98 -13.19
N LEU A 71 -10.61 -2.29 -11.91
CA LEU A 71 -10.98 -3.59 -11.36
C LEU A 71 -12.18 -3.44 -10.43
N THR A 72 -13.09 -4.40 -10.44
CA THR A 72 -14.12 -4.55 -9.40
C THR A 72 -14.16 -5.98 -8.90
N ARG A 73 -14.84 -6.19 -7.76
CA ARG A 73 -15.15 -7.52 -7.26
C ARG A 73 -16.65 -7.78 -7.29
N ALA A 74 -17.04 -8.95 -7.78
CA ALA A 74 -18.41 -9.43 -7.80
C ALA A 74 -18.50 -10.75 -7.04
N GLU A 75 -19.66 -11.01 -6.45
CA GLU A 75 -19.95 -12.27 -5.77
C GLU A 75 -20.47 -13.28 -6.80
N GLU A 76 -19.82 -14.42 -6.92
CA GLU A 76 -20.14 -15.51 -7.83
C GLU A 76 -19.95 -16.84 -7.10
N ASP A 77 -20.99 -17.69 -7.08
CA ASP A 77 -20.93 -19.04 -6.50
C ASP A 77 -20.38 -19.07 -5.06
N ASP A 78 -20.85 -18.16 -4.20
CA ASP A 78 -20.40 -17.96 -2.81
C ASP A 78 -18.94 -17.47 -2.64
N GLU A 79 -18.27 -17.08 -3.73
CA GLU A 79 -16.92 -16.50 -3.71
C GLU A 79 -16.86 -15.12 -4.38
N TYR A 80 -15.99 -14.24 -3.88
CA TYR A 80 -15.78 -12.93 -4.50
C TYR A 80 -14.66 -12.98 -5.54
N LYS A 81 -15.01 -12.91 -6.81
CA LYS A 81 -14.07 -12.88 -7.95
C LYS A 81 -13.79 -11.44 -8.40
N THR A 82 -12.60 -11.22 -8.98
CA THR A 82 -12.16 -9.92 -9.49
C THR A 82 -12.36 -9.89 -10.99
N HIS A 83 -12.88 -8.77 -11.50
CA HIS A 83 -13.17 -8.55 -12.91
C HIS A 83 -12.51 -7.27 -13.39
N TRP A 84 -12.03 -7.31 -14.63
CA TRP A 84 -11.57 -6.14 -15.36
C TRP A 84 -12.76 -5.42 -15.99
N ILE A 85 -12.84 -4.10 -15.82
CA ILE A 85 -13.95 -3.28 -16.35
C ILE A 85 -13.50 -2.50 -17.58
N GLY A 86 -12.27 -2.02 -17.57
CA GLY A 86 -11.79 -1.10 -18.58
C GLY A 86 -10.45 -0.51 -18.19
N ARG A 87 -10.01 0.48 -18.98
CA ARG A 87 -8.91 1.35 -18.62
C ARG A 87 -9.41 2.76 -18.40
N PHE A 88 -8.88 3.40 -17.39
CA PHE A 88 -9.21 4.78 -17.08
C PHE A 88 -7.98 5.49 -16.56
N ASP A 89 -7.57 6.52 -17.30
CA ASP A 89 -6.55 7.45 -16.86
C ASP A 89 -7.19 8.42 -15.87
N LEU A 90 -6.97 8.13 -14.58
CA LEU A 90 -7.61 8.89 -13.50
C LEU A 90 -7.13 10.34 -13.54
N ASN A 91 -8.03 11.29 -13.74
CA ASN A 91 -7.68 12.71 -13.79
C ASN A 91 -8.81 13.57 -13.21
N GLY A 92 -8.55 14.87 -13.10
CA GLY A 92 -9.52 15.84 -12.58
C GLY A 92 -9.34 16.11 -11.09
N GLU A 93 -10.45 16.36 -10.41
CA GLU A 93 -10.49 16.79 -9.01
C GLU A 93 -11.40 15.91 -8.16
N LEU A 94 -11.09 15.86 -6.86
CA LEU A 94 -11.92 15.28 -5.83
C LEU A 94 -12.65 16.41 -5.10
N VAL A 95 -13.96 16.47 -5.28
CA VAL A 95 -14.81 17.58 -4.87
C VAL A 95 -15.65 17.20 -3.65
N PRO A 96 -15.50 17.89 -2.50
CA PRO A 96 -16.42 17.72 -1.38
C PRO A 96 -17.82 18.23 -1.76
N PRO A 97 -18.90 17.47 -1.48
CA PRO A 97 -20.26 17.86 -1.88
C PRO A 97 -20.75 19.12 -1.16
N GLU A 98 -20.38 19.29 0.11
CA GLU A 98 -20.82 20.40 0.94
C GLU A 98 -20.00 21.69 0.71
N ASP A 99 -18.75 21.55 0.28
CA ASP A 99 -17.84 22.67 0.05
C ASP A 99 -17.00 22.48 -1.23
N PRO A 100 -17.58 22.68 -2.43
CA PRO A 100 -16.89 22.45 -3.70
C PRO A 100 -15.64 23.31 -3.92
N ASP A 101 -15.56 24.49 -3.29
CA ASP A 101 -14.40 25.39 -3.35
C ASP A 101 -13.13 24.79 -2.72
N PHE A 102 -13.25 23.67 -1.99
CA PHE A 102 -12.13 22.93 -1.41
C PHE A 102 -11.83 21.63 -2.16
N SER A 103 -12.09 21.60 -3.47
CA SER A 103 -11.63 20.50 -4.32
C SER A 103 -10.11 20.34 -4.24
N VAL A 104 -9.65 19.10 -4.37
CA VAL A 104 -8.22 18.77 -4.46
C VAL A 104 -7.94 18.04 -5.76
N PRO A 105 -6.81 18.30 -6.44
CA PRO A 105 -6.47 17.58 -7.65
C PRO A 105 -6.27 16.10 -7.34
N VAL A 106 -6.76 15.22 -8.21
CA VAL A 106 -6.56 13.78 -8.05
C VAL A 106 -5.06 13.44 -8.23
N GLN A 107 -4.43 14.11 -9.20
CA GLN A 107 -3.00 14.10 -9.47
C GLN A 107 -2.45 15.54 -9.36
N PRO A 108 -1.81 15.92 -8.25
CA PRO A 108 -1.11 17.19 -8.14
C PRO A 108 0.16 17.21 -9.02
N ASP A 109 0.39 18.32 -9.71
CA ASP A 109 1.57 18.52 -10.56
C ASP A 109 2.67 19.35 -9.88
N GLY A 110 3.89 19.26 -10.41
CA GLY A 110 5.00 20.17 -10.07
C GLY A 110 5.62 19.93 -8.69
N LEU A 111 5.45 18.73 -8.13
CA LEU A 111 6.03 18.34 -6.85
C LEU A 111 7.47 17.85 -7.00
N GLU A 112 8.33 18.22 -6.05
CA GLU A 112 9.67 17.68 -5.89
C GLU A 112 9.70 16.59 -4.80
N PRO A 113 10.56 15.57 -4.90
CA PRO A 113 10.68 14.55 -3.85
C PRO A 113 10.97 15.17 -2.47
N GLY A 114 10.11 14.87 -1.50
CA GLY A 114 10.12 15.43 -0.15
C GLY A 114 9.01 16.48 0.09
N ASP A 115 8.34 16.94 -0.96
CA ASP A 115 7.21 17.85 -0.86
C ASP A 115 5.98 17.19 -0.26
N PHE A 116 5.14 18.02 0.36
CA PHE A 116 3.83 17.61 0.82
C PHE A 116 2.96 17.17 -0.36
N TRP A 117 2.24 16.06 -0.22
CA TRP A 117 1.27 15.60 -1.22
C TRP A 117 -0.10 16.25 -0.95
N PRO A 118 -0.57 17.20 -1.78
CA PRO A 118 -1.78 17.99 -1.51
C PRO A 118 -3.05 17.29 -2.00
N SER A 119 -3.13 15.97 -1.90
CA SER A 119 -4.31 15.18 -2.27
C SER A 119 -4.49 14.01 -1.31
N VAL A 120 -5.47 13.16 -1.59
CA VAL A 120 -5.72 11.98 -0.76
C VAL A 120 -4.53 11.02 -0.86
N TYR A 121 -4.17 10.43 0.27
CA TYR A 121 -3.18 9.36 0.33
C TYR A 121 -3.88 8.05 -0.02
N ASP A 122 -3.77 7.62 -1.28
CA ASP A 122 -4.32 6.34 -1.75
C ASP A 122 -3.53 5.79 -2.94
N GLY A 123 -3.74 4.52 -3.25
CA GLY A 123 -2.99 3.78 -4.27
C GLY A 123 -2.79 2.32 -3.88
N ALA A 124 -2.03 1.59 -4.69
CA ALA A 124 -1.59 0.25 -4.33
C ALA A 124 -0.62 0.32 -3.13
N LYS A 125 -0.89 -0.47 -2.08
CA LYS A 125 -0.10 -0.50 -0.85
C LYS A 125 1.10 -1.42 -1.00
N TYR A 126 2.26 -0.94 -0.60
CA TYR A 126 3.48 -1.74 -0.50
C TYR A 126 4.17 -1.47 0.82
N SER A 127 4.94 -2.46 1.27
CA SER A 127 5.86 -2.35 2.38
C SER A 127 7.29 -2.53 1.88
N PHE A 128 8.26 -1.93 2.57
CA PHE A 128 9.67 -2.04 2.23
C PHE A 128 10.54 -2.12 3.47
N GLY A 129 11.68 -2.82 3.35
CA GLY A 129 12.63 -3.01 4.43
C GLY A 129 13.64 -1.86 4.56
N PRO A 130 14.52 -1.90 5.59
CA PRO A 130 15.65 -0.98 5.70
C PRO A 130 16.44 -0.91 4.39
N GLY A 131 16.83 0.31 3.98
CA GLY A 131 17.57 0.53 2.74
C GLY A 131 16.74 0.34 1.45
N VAL A 132 15.45 0.01 1.55
CA VAL A 132 14.53 -0.18 0.41
C VAL A 132 15.01 -1.25 -0.58
N GLU A 133 15.80 -2.21 -0.09
CA GLU A 133 16.37 -3.28 -0.92
C GLU A 133 15.33 -4.33 -1.33
N ARG A 134 14.26 -4.44 -0.53
CA ARG A 134 13.16 -5.38 -0.73
C ARG A 134 11.85 -4.66 -0.56
N ILE A 135 10.94 -4.91 -1.50
CA ILE A 135 9.61 -4.33 -1.55
C ILE A 135 8.62 -5.48 -1.62
N TRP A 136 7.53 -5.35 -0.88
CA TRP A 136 6.44 -6.31 -0.88
C TRP A 136 5.12 -5.61 -1.11
N TRP A 137 4.25 -6.26 -1.85
CA TRP A 137 2.85 -5.91 -1.87
C TRP A 137 2.12 -6.61 -0.74
N ASP A 138 1.37 -5.83 0.04
CA ASP A 138 0.55 -6.37 1.12
C ASP A 138 -0.81 -6.81 0.53
N ASN A 139 -1.06 -8.11 0.51
CA ASN A 139 -2.35 -8.64 0.04
C ASN A 139 -3.42 -8.38 1.10
N PRO A 140 -4.43 -7.53 0.85
CA PRO A 140 -5.44 -7.18 1.86
C PRO A 140 -6.40 -8.33 2.19
N GLN A 141 -6.40 -9.42 1.41
CA GLN A 141 -7.27 -10.57 1.64
C GLN A 141 -6.60 -11.64 2.49
N THR A 142 -5.33 -11.91 2.21
CA THR A 142 -4.58 -12.99 2.86
C THR A 142 -3.63 -12.48 3.94
N HIS A 143 -3.44 -11.16 4.01
CA HIS A 143 -2.43 -10.48 4.83
C HIS A 143 -0.99 -10.98 4.58
N LYS A 144 -0.75 -11.68 3.46
CA LYS A 144 0.58 -12.13 3.05
C LYS A 144 1.30 -11.04 2.29
N ARG A 145 2.63 -11.00 2.46
CA ARG A 145 3.55 -10.11 1.75
C ARG A 145 4.08 -10.80 0.51
N HIS A 146 3.74 -10.28 -0.66
CA HIS A 146 4.19 -10.81 -1.93
C HIS A 146 5.39 -10.01 -2.45
N PRO A 147 6.53 -10.64 -2.78
CA PRO A 147 7.70 -9.92 -3.27
C PRO A 147 7.41 -9.18 -4.59
N VAL A 148 7.84 -7.92 -4.66
CA VAL A 148 7.91 -7.14 -5.89
C VAL A 148 9.29 -7.34 -6.52
N GLN A 149 9.34 -7.60 -7.82
CA GLN A 149 10.57 -7.93 -8.54
C GLN A 149 11.35 -6.69 -9.00
N GLU A 150 10.65 -5.58 -9.19
CA GLU A 150 11.25 -4.32 -9.62
C GLU A 150 12.05 -3.66 -8.50
N PHE A 151 13.13 -2.99 -8.89
CA PHE A 151 13.93 -2.16 -8.00
C PHE A 151 13.56 -0.69 -8.19
N PHE A 152 13.64 0.08 -7.10
CA PHE A 152 13.44 1.51 -7.14
C PHE A 152 14.71 2.25 -7.57
N SER A 153 14.54 3.43 -8.18
CA SER A 153 15.66 4.29 -8.54
C SER A 153 16.42 4.74 -7.29
N GLN A 154 17.73 4.98 -7.43
CA GLN A 154 18.57 5.38 -6.30
C GLN A 154 18.08 6.67 -5.61
N GLU A 155 17.46 7.57 -6.37
CA GLU A 155 16.84 8.79 -5.85
C GLU A 155 15.68 8.46 -4.92
N LEU A 156 14.76 7.60 -5.37
CA LEU A 156 13.61 7.17 -4.57
C LEU A 156 14.04 6.43 -3.30
N VAL A 157 15.02 5.53 -3.42
CA VAL A 157 15.63 4.82 -2.28
C VAL A 157 16.21 5.80 -1.26
N THR A 158 16.88 6.85 -1.74
CA THR A 158 17.50 7.87 -0.87
C THR A 158 16.44 8.66 -0.10
N ILE A 159 15.37 9.07 -0.78
CA ILE A 159 14.26 9.83 -0.17
C ILE A 159 13.51 8.96 0.86
N LEU A 160 13.12 7.74 0.47
CA LEU A 160 12.42 6.82 1.37
C LEU A 160 13.28 6.47 2.58
N SER A 161 14.57 6.16 2.40
CA SER A 161 15.49 5.88 3.51
C SER A 161 15.70 7.07 4.45
N ARG A 162 15.62 8.30 3.93
CA ARG A 162 15.74 9.52 4.74
C ARG A 162 14.57 9.67 5.71
N TYR A 163 13.35 9.42 5.25
CA TYR A 163 12.15 9.57 6.07
C TYR A 163 11.82 8.31 6.89
N LYS A 164 12.14 7.12 6.36
CA LYS A 164 11.84 5.81 6.95
C LYS A 164 13.07 4.88 6.90
N PRO A 165 14.10 5.16 7.73
CA PRO A 165 15.36 4.39 7.70
C PRO A 165 15.20 2.92 8.09
N GLN A 166 14.19 2.58 8.88
CA GLN A 166 13.88 1.20 9.31
C GLN A 166 12.93 0.47 8.36
N GLY A 167 12.63 1.06 7.20
CA GLY A 167 11.55 0.59 6.34
C GLY A 167 10.18 1.13 6.75
N GLY A 168 9.16 0.71 6.03
CA GLY A 168 7.77 1.08 6.32
C GLY A 168 6.86 0.87 5.14
N SER A 169 5.78 1.65 5.09
CA SER A 169 4.76 1.61 4.04
C SER A 169 4.93 2.71 3.00
N LEU A 170 4.49 2.42 1.78
CA LEU A 170 4.31 3.37 0.71
C LEU A 170 3.05 3.04 -0.11
N ARG A 171 2.61 4.02 -0.90
CA ARG A 171 1.59 3.84 -1.92
C ARG A 171 2.17 4.15 -3.29
N VAL A 172 1.71 3.43 -4.30
CA VAL A 172 1.92 3.79 -5.71
C VAL A 172 0.57 4.14 -6.34
N THR A 173 0.50 5.33 -6.92
CA THR A 173 -0.70 5.87 -7.55
C THR A 173 -0.89 5.32 -8.97
N PRO A 174 -2.05 5.56 -9.63
CA PRO A 174 -2.27 5.25 -11.04
C PRO A 174 -1.26 5.88 -12.01
N TRP A 175 -0.58 6.95 -11.58
CA TRP A 175 0.40 7.70 -12.38
C TRP A 175 1.85 7.40 -11.99
N ASN A 176 2.07 6.32 -11.26
CA ASN A 176 3.39 5.87 -10.81
C ASN A 176 4.04 6.77 -9.76
N ASP A 177 3.31 7.71 -9.16
CA ASP A 177 3.80 8.50 -8.03
C ASP A 177 3.89 7.63 -6.78
N VAL A 178 4.98 7.77 -6.06
CA VAL A 178 5.23 7.07 -4.80
C VAL A 178 4.98 8.02 -3.64
N LEU A 179 4.10 7.60 -2.75
CA LEU A 179 3.72 8.37 -1.57
C LEU A 179 4.11 7.62 -0.30
N THR A 180 4.54 8.33 0.73
CA THR A 180 4.76 7.73 2.05
C THR A 180 4.28 8.64 3.18
N LEU A 181 3.85 8.05 4.29
CA LEU A 181 3.44 8.81 5.47
C LEU A 181 4.63 9.12 6.37
N VAL A 182 4.74 10.38 6.79
CA VAL A 182 5.77 10.82 7.73
C VAL A 182 5.11 11.53 8.91
N ASP A 183 5.65 11.32 10.11
CA ASP A 183 5.19 12.03 11.30
C ASP A 183 5.44 13.54 11.14
N LEU A 184 4.45 14.35 11.50
CA LEU A 184 4.49 15.80 11.31
C LEU A 184 5.72 16.46 11.96
N ASP A 185 6.18 15.94 13.10
CA ASP A 185 7.34 16.45 13.84
C ASP A 185 8.68 16.18 13.15
N LYS A 186 8.74 15.14 12.30
CA LYS A 186 9.93 14.78 11.50
C LYS A 186 10.01 15.56 10.19
N LEU A 187 8.97 16.30 9.81
CA LEU A 187 8.95 17.05 8.56
C LEU A 187 9.73 18.36 8.62
N PRO A 188 10.32 18.80 7.50
CA PRO A 188 10.89 20.14 7.37
C PRO A 188 9.89 21.23 7.75
N SER A 189 10.38 22.37 8.24
CA SER A 189 9.51 23.50 8.63
C SER A 189 8.71 24.08 7.47
N GLN A 190 9.25 24.00 6.25
CA GLN A 190 8.57 24.45 5.04
C GLN A 190 7.32 23.60 4.75
N THR A 191 7.48 22.27 4.68
CA THR A 191 6.38 21.31 4.47
C THR A 191 5.28 21.46 5.53
N ARG A 192 5.68 21.70 6.79
CA ARG A 192 4.72 22.01 7.86
C ARG A 192 3.97 23.31 7.62
N ALA A 193 4.65 24.37 7.18
CA ALA A 193 4.02 25.66 6.88
C ALA A 193 3.06 25.57 5.69
N GLU A 194 3.41 24.80 4.65
CA GLU A 194 2.54 24.50 3.50
C GLU A 194 1.26 23.80 3.98
N PHE A 195 1.40 22.73 4.76
CA PHE A 195 0.25 22.06 5.37
C PHE A 195 -0.55 23.04 6.24
N ASP A 196 0.09 23.84 7.08
CA ASP A 196 -0.57 24.81 7.96
C ASP A 196 -1.30 25.94 7.22
N SER A 197 -0.92 26.24 5.99
CA SER A 197 -1.61 27.20 5.14
C SER A 197 -2.92 26.68 4.55
N LEU A 198 -3.11 25.35 4.53
CA LEU A 198 -4.30 24.75 3.94
C LEU A 198 -5.58 25.06 4.74
N PRO A 199 -6.74 25.19 4.05
CA PRO A 199 -8.03 25.24 4.70
C PRO A 199 -8.26 24.04 5.62
N ARG A 200 -8.97 24.24 6.73
CA ARG A 200 -9.22 23.18 7.72
C ARG A 200 -9.91 21.95 7.12
N VAL A 201 -10.80 22.15 6.15
CA VAL A 201 -11.49 21.07 5.43
C VAL A 201 -10.48 20.20 4.69
N VAL A 202 -9.61 20.82 3.89
CA VAL A 202 -8.53 20.14 3.15
C VAL A 202 -7.53 19.46 4.10
N LYS A 203 -7.17 20.11 5.21
CA LYS A 203 -6.30 19.50 6.24
C LYS A 203 -6.90 18.23 6.83
N ASN A 204 -8.20 18.23 7.13
CA ASN A 204 -8.86 17.04 7.69
C ASN A 204 -8.92 15.90 6.69
N LEU A 205 -8.99 16.23 5.41
CA LEU A 205 -8.99 15.25 4.33
C LEU A 205 -7.62 14.59 4.17
N ILE A 206 -6.55 15.38 4.18
CA ILE A 206 -5.20 14.91 3.86
C ILE A 206 -4.48 14.34 5.09
N ALA A 207 -4.68 14.93 6.26
CA ALA A 207 -3.99 14.50 7.47
C ALA A 207 -4.59 13.22 8.04
N LEU A 208 -3.72 12.24 8.25
CA LEU A 208 -4.10 10.99 8.89
C LEU A 208 -3.77 11.07 10.38
N ARG A 209 -4.80 10.84 11.21
CA ARG A 209 -4.68 10.83 12.67
C ARG A 209 -4.64 9.39 13.17
N ARG A 210 -3.70 9.07 14.06
CA ARG A 210 -3.69 7.77 14.75
C ARG A 210 -4.61 7.82 15.97
N ASP A 211 -5.64 6.98 16.00
CA ASP A 211 -6.66 6.93 17.06
C ASP A 211 -6.11 6.69 18.49
N ARG A 212 -4.90 6.15 18.62
CA ARG A 212 -4.32 5.75 19.92
C ARG A 212 -3.09 6.56 20.37
N GLY A 213 -2.57 7.46 19.54
CA GLY A 213 -1.29 8.14 19.82
C GLY A 213 -1.26 9.64 19.59
N GLY A 214 -2.31 10.24 19.01
CA GLY A 214 -2.34 11.68 18.72
C GLY A 214 -1.32 12.15 17.67
N VAL A 215 -0.52 11.24 17.10
CA VAL A 215 0.47 11.54 16.07
C VAL A 215 -0.26 11.77 14.76
N GLN A 216 -0.06 12.97 14.21
CA GLN A 216 -0.53 13.36 12.90
C GLN A 216 0.54 12.99 11.88
N LYS A 217 0.14 12.23 10.86
CA LYS A 217 0.99 11.86 9.72
C LYS A 217 0.53 12.61 8.48
N LEU A 218 1.49 13.05 7.67
CA LEU A 218 1.22 13.66 6.38
C LEU A 218 1.81 12.82 5.26
N PRO A 219 1.12 12.74 4.10
CA PRO A 219 1.68 12.13 2.91
C PRO A 219 2.74 13.05 2.29
N ILE A 220 3.86 12.44 1.93
CA ILE A 220 4.98 13.06 1.25
C ILE A 220 5.15 12.37 -0.09
N TYR A 221 5.38 13.18 -1.13
CA TYR A 221 5.77 12.69 -2.44
C TYR A 221 7.22 12.24 -2.42
N ALA A 222 7.48 10.97 -2.74
CA ALA A 222 8.82 10.39 -2.72
C ALA A 222 9.52 10.37 -4.09
N GLY A 223 8.75 10.58 -5.17
CA GLY A 223 9.19 10.47 -6.56
C GLY A 223 8.30 9.54 -7.37
N GLN A 224 8.77 9.12 -8.54
CA GLN A 224 8.04 8.22 -9.44
C GLN A 224 8.78 6.89 -9.65
N VAL A 225 8.01 5.84 -9.95
CA VAL A 225 8.55 4.56 -10.42
C VAL A 225 8.59 4.52 -11.94
N GLU A 226 9.65 3.94 -12.50
CA GLU A 226 9.91 3.96 -13.95
C GLU A 226 9.06 2.96 -14.73
N ALA A 227 8.69 1.84 -14.11
CA ALA A 227 8.00 0.74 -14.78
C ALA A 227 6.84 0.22 -13.94
N THR A 228 5.64 0.23 -14.54
CA THR A 228 4.42 -0.35 -14.00
C THR A 228 3.64 -1.05 -15.11
N PRO A 229 2.75 -2.02 -14.78
CA PRO A 229 2.49 -2.55 -13.43
C PRO A 229 3.67 -3.36 -12.87
N PHE A 230 3.78 -3.43 -11.54
CA PHE A 230 4.82 -4.25 -10.90
C PHE A 230 4.55 -5.75 -11.05
N SER A 231 5.63 -6.49 -11.25
CA SER A 231 5.66 -7.95 -11.28
C SER A 231 5.72 -8.45 -9.85
N ILE A 232 4.67 -9.16 -9.44
CA ILE A 232 4.51 -9.66 -8.08
C ILE A 232 4.55 -11.18 -8.11
N SER A 233 5.48 -11.77 -7.35
CA SER A 233 5.58 -13.21 -7.18
C SER A 233 4.82 -13.69 -5.95
N ASP A 234 4.58 -14.99 -5.85
CA ASP A 234 4.04 -15.57 -4.63
C ASP A 234 5.03 -15.45 -3.46
N PRO A 235 4.53 -15.35 -2.22
CA PRO A 235 5.39 -15.40 -1.05
C PRO A 235 6.10 -16.77 -0.99
N PRO A 236 7.38 -16.80 -0.59
CA PRO A 236 8.08 -18.07 -0.40
C PRO A 236 7.33 -18.91 0.65
N SER A 237 7.01 -20.17 0.33
CA SER A 237 6.48 -21.09 1.33
C SER A 237 7.61 -21.81 2.05
N LEU A 238 7.48 -21.95 3.36
CA LEU A 238 8.37 -22.82 4.15
C LEU A 238 8.19 -24.31 3.82
N THR A 239 7.14 -24.66 3.06
CA THR A 239 6.84 -26.02 2.62
C THR A 239 7.21 -26.28 1.17
N ASP A 240 7.66 -25.26 0.44
CA ASP A 240 8.09 -25.45 -0.94
C ASP A 240 9.40 -26.27 -0.90
N PRO A 241 9.54 -27.28 -1.77
CA PRO A 241 10.78 -28.04 -1.83
C PRO A 241 11.92 -27.07 -2.14
N PHE A 242 12.99 -27.11 -1.34
CA PHE A 242 14.21 -26.37 -1.62
C PHE A 242 14.71 -26.78 -3.02
N GLU A 243 14.70 -25.83 -3.96
CA GLU A 243 15.44 -25.99 -5.21
C GLU A 243 16.92 -25.85 -4.85
N ASP A 244 17.70 -26.92 -5.09
CA ASP A 244 19.13 -27.03 -4.75
C ASP A 244 19.95 -25.80 -5.20
N GLN A 245 20.11 -24.82 -4.32
CA GLN A 245 21.25 -23.90 -4.32
C GLN A 245 21.96 -24.08 -2.97
N SER A 246 22.85 -25.06 -2.95
CA SER A 246 23.70 -25.47 -1.82
C SER A 246 24.65 -24.40 -1.30
N ASP A 247 24.83 -23.29 -2.03
CA ASP A 247 25.94 -22.36 -1.80
C ASP A 247 25.84 -21.58 -0.48
N GLY A 248 24.64 -21.44 0.11
CA GLY A 248 24.42 -20.73 1.37
C GLY A 248 24.35 -21.61 2.62
N VAL A 249 23.83 -22.84 2.47
CA VAL A 249 23.57 -23.74 3.60
C VAL A 249 24.87 -24.35 4.10
N ASP A 250 25.77 -24.73 3.20
CA ASP A 250 27.07 -25.29 3.57
C ASP A 250 27.95 -24.26 4.28
N SER A 251 27.92 -23.00 3.84
CA SER A 251 28.60 -21.89 4.53
C SER A 251 28.01 -21.60 5.91
N TRP A 252 26.70 -21.79 6.10
CA TRP A 252 26.05 -21.61 7.40
C TRP A 252 26.36 -22.78 8.34
N LEU A 253 26.34 -24.01 7.83
CA LEU A 253 26.70 -25.22 8.58
C LEU A 253 28.18 -25.20 9.00
N ASP A 254 29.09 -24.76 8.14
CA ASP A 254 30.51 -24.60 8.49
C ASP A 254 30.74 -23.51 9.56
N SER A 255 29.85 -22.53 9.68
CA SER A 255 29.94 -21.48 10.70
C SER A 255 29.52 -21.92 12.11
N LEU A 256 28.81 -23.06 12.22
CA LEU A 256 28.34 -23.58 13.51
C LEU A 256 29.43 -24.27 14.33
N GLY A 257 30.61 -24.50 13.74
CA GLY A 257 31.77 -25.11 14.40
C GLY A 257 31.57 -26.59 14.78
N GLU A 258 32.66 -27.27 15.12
CA GLU A 258 32.59 -28.64 15.62
C GLU A 258 31.91 -28.65 17.00
N THR A 259 30.66 -29.10 17.04
CA THR A 259 29.97 -29.34 18.31
C THR A 259 30.57 -30.58 18.98
N SER A 260 31.26 -30.41 20.11
CA SER A 260 31.67 -31.53 20.95
C SER A 260 30.43 -32.17 21.59
N GLN A 261 30.35 -33.52 21.59
CA GLN A 261 29.32 -34.24 22.31
C GLN A 261 29.33 -33.82 23.79
N THR A 262 28.19 -33.30 24.27
CA THR A 262 28.01 -32.96 25.68
C THR A 262 27.67 -34.25 26.43
N GLU A 263 28.39 -34.54 27.51
CA GLU A 263 28.15 -35.73 28.35
C GLU A 263 26.76 -35.66 29.00
N VAL A 264 26.06 -36.79 29.00
CA VAL A 264 24.64 -36.95 29.40
C VAL A 264 24.38 -36.52 30.86
N ASP A 265 25.41 -36.50 31.70
CA ASP A 265 25.31 -36.18 33.13
C ASP A 265 25.25 -34.67 33.45
N ASN A 266 25.35 -33.78 32.46
CA ASN A 266 25.18 -32.32 32.64
C ASN A 266 23.71 -31.86 32.60
N HIS A 267 22.74 -32.76 32.47
CA HIS A 267 21.32 -32.45 32.51
C HIS A 267 20.68 -32.87 33.84
N THR A 268 21.07 -32.21 34.94
CA THR A 268 20.29 -32.27 36.18
C THR A 268 19.34 -31.07 36.19
N VAL A 269 18.06 -31.33 35.94
CA VAL A 269 16.98 -30.34 36.11
C VAL A 269 16.63 -30.32 37.60
N ASP A 270 17.12 -29.33 38.34
CA ASP A 270 16.54 -29.00 39.64
C ASP A 270 15.13 -28.44 39.43
N GLY A 271 14.21 -28.91 40.28
CA GLY A 271 12.76 -28.76 40.16
C GLY A 271 12.20 -27.33 40.27
N PRO A 272 10.86 -27.20 40.26
CA PRO A 272 10.17 -26.18 39.48
C PRO A 272 9.85 -24.92 40.28
N ASP A 273 10.51 -23.81 39.96
CA ASP A 273 9.98 -22.47 40.23
C ASP A 273 9.47 -21.87 38.92
N THR A 274 8.14 -21.84 38.82
CA THR A 274 7.40 -21.21 37.72
C THR A 274 7.43 -19.71 37.93
N GLU A 275 8.50 -19.04 37.50
CA GLU A 275 8.48 -17.61 37.23
C GLU A 275 8.59 -17.40 35.72
N SER A 276 7.42 -17.14 35.12
CA SER A 276 7.26 -16.80 33.71
C SER A 276 7.89 -15.43 33.45
N LEU A 277 9.16 -15.41 33.03
CA LEU A 277 9.72 -14.25 32.35
C LEU A 277 9.23 -14.23 30.90
N PRO A 278 8.88 -13.06 30.35
CA PRO A 278 8.19 -12.95 29.08
C PRO A 278 9.13 -13.31 27.92
N ALA A 279 8.53 -13.91 26.89
CA ALA A 279 9.17 -14.20 25.62
C ALA A 279 9.79 -12.91 25.05
N ASN A 280 11.07 -12.99 24.72
CA ASN A 280 11.72 -12.01 23.87
C ASN A 280 11.32 -12.35 22.43
N ASP A 281 10.11 -11.93 22.05
CA ASP A 281 9.67 -11.88 20.66
C ASP A 281 10.40 -10.70 19.99
N LEU A 282 11.64 -10.94 19.55
CA LEU A 282 12.25 -10.10 18.51
C LEU A 282 11.72 -10.62 17.17
N ASP A 283 10.44 -10.38 16.95
CA ASP A 283 9.93 -10.24 15.59
C ASP A 283 10.60 -8.99 15.00
N ASP A 284 11.36 -9.16 13.92
CA ASP A 284 11.73 -8.07 13.01
C ASP A 284 10.47 -7.56 12.26
N GLU A 285 9.43 -7.22 13.01
CA GLU A 285 8.25 -6.52 12.53
C GLU A 285 8.66 -5.09 12.22
N ILE A 286 8.89 -4.82 10.92
CA ILE A 286 8.91 -3.46 10.39
C ILE A 286 7.65 -2.76 10.93
N PRO A 287 7.78 -1.62 11.63
CA PRO A 287 6.66 -1.00 12.34
C PRO A 287 5.46 -0.81 11.41
N GLU A 288 4.28 -1.29 11.82
CA GLU A 288 3.02 -0.96 11.15
C GLU A 288 2.72 0.53 11.33
N ASP A 289 3.19 1.31 10.36
CA ASP A 289 3.19 2.78 10.40
C ASP A 289 1.91 3.39 9.78
N ASP A 290 1.17 2.57 9.07
CA ASP A 290 -0.12 2.86 8.47
C ASP A 290 -1.24 2.49 9.45
N PRO A 291 -2.35 3.25 9.54
CA PRO A 291 -3.54 2.76 10.22
C PRO A 291 -3.92 1.36 9.72
N ILE A 292 -4.41 0.48 10.60
CA ILE A 292 -4.93 -0.84 10.20
C ILE A 292 -6.03 -0.61 9.17
N ASP A 293 -5.78 -1.07 7.93
CA ASP A 293 -6.64 -0.94 6.75
C ASP A 293 -7.41 0.38 6.68
N TRP A 294 -6.70 1.45 6.30
CA TRP A 294 -7.29 2.64 5.69
C TRP A 294 -7.46 2.47 4.19
#